data_AF-A0A1F5BA78-F1
#
_entry.id   AF-A0A1F5BA78-F1
#
_cell.length_a   1.000
_cell.length_b   1.000
_cell.length_c   1.000
_cell.angle_alpha   90.00
_cell.angle_beta   90.00
_cell.angle_gamma   90.00
#
_symmetry.space_group_name_H-M   'P 1'
#
loop_
_entity.id
_entity.type
_entity.pdbx_description
1 polymer ?
#
loop_
_entity_poly.entity_id
_entity_poly.type
_entity_poly.pdbx_seq_one_letter_code
_entity_poly.pdbx_strand_id
1 'polypeptide(L)' 'MANVNASGTGLEYCGYIGGAGNDYGYGIAVDALGSAYITGYTSSKEGNFPVKTGPDLAR' A
#
# COMPACT_ATOMS: atom_id res chain seq x y z
N MET A 1 0.78 -1.41 -3.10
CA MET A 1 0.89 -2.60 -2.24
C MET A 1 -0.22 -3.57 -2.61
N ALA A 2 0.05 -4.86 -2.55
CA ALA A 2 -0.97 -5.88 -2.80
C ALA A 2 -0.67 -7.08 -1.90
N ASN A 3 -1.72 -7.69 -1.35
CA ASN A 3 -1.66 -8.97 -0.69
C ASN A 3 -2.51 -9.97 -1.48
N VAL A 4 -1.91 -11.11 -1.80
CA VAL A 4 -2.54 -12.17 -2.58
C VAL A 4 -3.03 -13.24 -1.62
N ASN A 5 -4.20 -13.81 -1.87
CA ASN A 5 -4.69 -14.94 -1.09
C ASN A 5 -3.71 -16.13 -1.18
N ALA A 6 -3.77 -17.04 -0.20
CA ALA A 6 -2.86 -18.18 -0.13
C ALA A 6 -2.91 -19.09 -1.36
N SER A 7 -4.04 -19.13 -2.08
CA SER A 7 -4.19 -19.88 -3.34
C SER A 7 -3.53 -19.20 -4.55
N GLY A 8 -3.07 -17.95 -4.43
CA GLY A 8 -2.47 -17.19 -5.53
C GLY A 8 -3.47 -16.74 -6.59
N THR A 9 -4.78 -16.88 -6.35
CA THR A 9 -5.84 -16.72 -7.35
C THR A 9 -6.53 -15.36 -7.29
N GLY A 10 -6.30 -14.58 -6.24
CA GLY A 10 -6.97 -13.30 -6.03
C GLY A 10 -6.27 -12.44 -4.99
N LEU A 11 -6.65 -11.17 -4.96
CA LEU A 11 -6.11 -10.19 -4.01
C LEU A 11 -7.03 -10.11 -2.79
N GLU A 12 -6.45 -10.25 -1.59
CA GLU A 12 -7.18 -9.96 -0.34
C GLU A 12 -7.33 -8.45 -0.16
N TYR A 13 -6.29 -7.71 -0.52
CA TYR A 13 -6.35 -6.26 -0.67
C TYR A 13 -5.30 -5.79 -1.67
N CYS A 14 -5.60 -4.68 -2.33
CA CYS A 14 -4.63 -3.93 -3.10
C CYS A 14 -4.89 -2.43 -2.89
N GLY A 15 -3.82 -1.66 -2.86
CA GLY A 15 -3.90 -0.25 -2.54
C GLY A 15 -2.64 0.48 -2.96
N TYR A 16 -2.71 1.79 -2.97
CA TYR A 16 -1.59 2.66 -3.29
C TYR A 16 -1.17 3.43 -2.03
N ILE A 17 0.13 3.41 -1.71
CA ILE A 17 0.73 4.26 -0.67
C ILE A 17 1.62 5.26 -1.41
N GLY A 18 1.20 6.51 -1.39
CA GLY A 18 1.83 7.62 -2.09
C GLY A 18 0.90 8.85 -2.07
N GLY A 19 1.35 9.95 -2.66
CA GLY A 19 0.63 11.21 -2.75
C GLY A 19 1.01 11.98 -4.01
N ALA A 20 0.79 13.30 -4.00
CA ALA A 20 1.05 14.14 -5.17
C ALA A 20 2.54 14.47 -5.39
N GLY A 21 3.41 14.17 -4.43
CA GLY A 21 4.85 14.38 -4.49
C GLY A 21 5.63 13.13 -4.91
N ASN A 22 6.95 13.15 -4.70
CA ASN A 22 7.80 11.99 -4.90
C ASN A 22 7.74 11.10 -3.65
N ASP A 23 7.42 9.82 -3.85
CA ASP A 23 7.33 8.82 -2.79
C ASP A 23 8.22 7.62 -3.12
N TYR A 24 9.05 7.20 -2.17
CA TYR A 24 9.97 6.07 -2.32
C TYR A 24 9.75 5.08 -1.17
N GLY A 25 9.45 3.82 -1.52
CA GLY A 25 9.45 2.72 -0.56
C GLY A 25 10.85 2.12 -0.42
N TYR A 26 11.33 1.97 0.81
CA TYR A 26 12.65 1.40 1.11
C TYR A 26 12.58 0.00 1.69
N GLY A 27 11.49 -0.33 2.39
CA GLY A 27 11.32 -1.66 2.97
C GLY A 27 9.87 -1.95 3.29
N ILE A 28 9.53 -3.23 3.31
CA ILE A 28 8.21 -3.76 3.68
C ILE A 28 8.39 -4.96 4.61
N ALA A 29 7.55 -5.05 5.64
CA ALA A 29 7.46 -6.20 6.53
C ALA A 29 5.98 -6.46 6.88
N VAL A 30 5.66 -7.70 7.23
CA VAL A 30 4.32 -8.11 7.67
C VAL A 30 4.45 -8.73 9.06
N ASP A 31 3.59 -8.34 9.99
CA ASP A 31 3.56 -8.95 11.33
C ASP A 31 2.77 -10.27 11.37
N ALA A 32 2.75 -10.93 12.52
CA ALA A 32 2.02 -12.18 12.70
C ALA A 32 0.49 -12.04 12.64
N LEU A 33 -0.03 -10.81 12.71
CA LEU A 33 -1.46 -10.50 12.59
C LEU A 33 -1.87 -10.17 11.14
N GLY A 34 -0.91 -10.17 10.20
CA GLY A 34 -1.15 -9.84 8.80
C GLY A 34 -1.12 -8.34 8.49
N SER A 35 -0.68 -7.50 9.43
CA SER A 35 -0.54 -6.06 9.20
C SER A 35 0.74 -5.78 8.41
N ALA A 36 0.61 -5.06 7.30
CA ALA A 36 1.75 -4.65 6.48
C ALA A 36 2.31 -3.29 6.92
N TYR A 37 3.62 -3.22 7.08
CA TYR A 37 4.37 -2.02 7.44
C TYR A 37 5.31 -1.65 6.29
N ILE A 38 5.28 -0.38 5.87
CA ILE A 38 6.18 0.15 4.84
C ILE A 38 6.99 1.29 5.45
N THR A 39 8.30 1.28 5.16
CA THR A 39 9.20 2.40 5.46
C THR A 39 9.63 3.05 4.16
N GLY A 40 9.91 4.35 4.19
CA GLY A 40 10.16 5.11 2.99
C GLY A 40 10.30 6.60 3.23
N TYR A 41 10.35 7.34 2.13
CA TYR A 41 10.31 8.80 2.10
C TYR A 41 9.08 9.25 1.32
N THR A 42 8.44 10.31 1.79
CA THR A 42 7.40 11.02 1.06
C THR A 42 7.71 12.51 1.06
N SER A 43 7.67 13.14 -0.12
CA SER A 43 7.66 14.61 -0.24
C SER A 43 6.23 15.17 -0.34
N SER A 44 5.21 14.32 -0.19
CA SER A 44 3.81 14.70 -0.26
C SER A 44 3.40 15.42 1.03
N LYS A 45 2.53 16.42 0.91
CA LYS A 45 2.04 17.19 2.07
C LYS A 45 0.96 16.43 2.83
N GLU A 46 0.83 16.74 4.11
CA GLU A 46 -0.31 16.33 4.93
C GLU A 46 -1.62 16.73 4.23
N GLY A 47 -2.55 15.78 4.09
CA GLY A 47 -3.79 15.93 3.32
C GLY A 47 -3.79 15.23 1.95
N ASN A 48 -2.61 15.05 1.33
CA ASN A 48 -2.45 14.36 0.05
C ASN A 48 -1.71 13.02 0.17
N PHE A 49 -1.29 12.65 1.38
CA PHE A 49 -0.63 11.39 1.69
C PHE A 49 -1.26 10.70 2.93
N PRO A 50 -1.48 9.37 2.88
CA PRO A 50 -1.54 8.58 1.66
C PRO A 50 -2.80 8.92 0.84
N VAL A 51 -2.75 8.75 -0.48
CA VAL A 51 -3.94 8.76 -1.35
C VAL A 51 -4.90 7.67 -0.84
N LYS A 52 -6.12 8.09 -0.52
CA LYS A 52 -7.13 7.22 0.09
C LYS A 52 -7.90 6.38 -0.92
N THR A 53 -7.87 6.76 -2.20
CA THR A 53 -8.50 6.01 -3.29
C THR A 53 -7.48 5.03 -3.87
N GLY A 54 -7.55 3.77 -3.45
CA GLY A 54 -6.83 2.67 -4.08
C GLY A 54 -7.43 2.28 -5.44
N PRO A 55 -6.79 1.35 -6.17
CA PRO A 55 -7.43 0.73 -7.34
C PRO A 55 -8.74 0.08 -6.91
N ASP A 56 -9.80 0.26 -7.72
CA ASP A 56 -11.05 -0.46 -7.50
C ASP A 56 -10.77 -1.97 -7.54
N LEU A 57 -11.07 -2.66 -6.42
CA LEU A 57 -10.92 -4.10 -6.27
C LEU A 57 -12.08 -4.89 -6.92
N ALA A 58 -13.04 -4.20 -7.52
CA ALA A 58 -14.12 -4.84 -8.26
C ALA A 58 -13.66 -5.28 -9.67
N ARG A 59 -12.91 -6.38 -9.76
CA ARG A 59 -13.22 -7.46 -10.71
C ARG A 59 -12.46 -8.76 -10.47
#